data_AF-A0A3A8P3M8-F1
#
_entry.id   AF-A0A3A8P3M8-F1
#
_cell.length_a   1.000
_cell.length_b   1.000
_cell.length_c   1.000
_cell.angle_alpha   90.00
_cell.angle_beta   90.00
_cell.angle_gamma   90.00
#
_symmetry.space_group_name_H-M   'P 1'
#
loop_
_entity.id
_entity.type
_entity.pdbx_description
1 polymer ?
#
loop_
_entity_poly.entity_id
_entity_poly.type
_entity_poly.pdbx_seq_one_letter_code
_entity_poly.pdbx_strand_id
1 'polypeptide(L)'
;MVLGGRGNDFGTPRAMDRAELIIPLKDAQPSVLGLPLMPQPRVWHTCTALADGSVLVVGGVDDSTGEPRAPIEALVVMPPPRD
;
A
#
# COMPACT_ATOMS: atom_id res chain seq x y z
N MET A 1 -5.92 6.01 3.13
CA MET A 1 -5.51 4.70 2.56
C MET A 1 -4.05 4.48 2.93
N VAL A 2 -3.69 3.25 3.24
CA VAL A 2 -2.32 2.82 3.54
C VAL A 2 -1.95 1.76 2.51
N LEU A 3 -0.76 1.90 1.92
CA LEU A 3 -0.28 1.08 0.82
C LEU A 3 1.13 0.63 1.13
N GLY A 4 1.39 -0.68 0.94
CA GLY A 4 2.69 -1.29 1.16
C GLY A 4 3.24 -1.06 2.56
N GLY A 5 4.55 -0.76 2.63
CA GLY A 5 5.27 -0.58 3.89
C GLY A 5 6.19 -1.76 4.21
N ARG A 6 6.93 -1.64 5.30
CA ARG A 6 7.97 -2.60 5.70
C ARG A 6 7.54 -3.37 6.94
N GLY A 7 7.28 -4.66 6.75
CA GLY A 7 7.06 -5.63 7.82
C GLY A 7 8.36 -6.29 8.28
N ASN A 8 8.23 -7.21 9.22
CA ASN A 8 9.32 -8.08 9.66
C ASN A 8 8.85 -9.54 9.65
N ASP A 9 9.63 -10.42 9.03
CA ASP A 9 9.45 -11.86 9.10
C ASP A 9 10.65 -12.43 9.85
N PHE A 10 10.48 -12.73 11.15
CA PHE A 10 11.53 -13.29 12.02
C PHE A 10 12.87 -12.54 11.99
N GLY A 11 12.83 -11.21 11.96
CA GLY A 11 14.03 -10.36 11.95
C GLY A 11 14.55 -10.01 10.54
N THR A 12 13.95 -10.55 9.49
CA THR A 12 14.20 -10.11 8.12
C THR A 12 13.18 -9.03 7.72
N PRO A 13 13.62 -7.82 7.31
CA PRO A 13 12.70 -6.82 6.77
C PRO A 13 12.05 -7.34 5.48
N ARG A 14 10.77 -7.06 5.32
CA ARG A 14 10.00 -7.50 4.16
C ARG A 14 9.07 -6.41 3.68
N ALA A 15 9.20 -6.01 2.42
CA ALA A 15 8.20 -5.21 1.74
C ALA A 15 6.84 -5.91 1.74
N MET A 16 5.78 -5.14 1.95
CA MET A 16 4.39 -5.65 1.99
C MET A 16 3.64 -5.25 0.73
N ASP A 17 2.71 -6.11 0.31
CA ASP A 17 1.77 -5.91 -0.80
C ASP A 17 0.38 -5.47 -0.32
N ARG A 18 0.21 -5.22 0.98
CA ARG A 18 -1.09 -4.83 1.54
C ARG A 18 -1.53 -3.44 1.08
N ALA A 19 -2.84 -3.34 0.90
CA ALA A 19 -3.55 -2.09 0.72
C ALA A 19 -4.74 -2.07 1.69
N GLU A 20 -4.86 -0.98 2.45
CA GLU A 20 -5.88 -0.84 3.50
C GLU A 20 -6.53 0.55 3.44
N LEU A 21 -7.86 0.59 3.48
CA LEU A 21 -8.59 1.84 3.65
C LEU A 21 -8.92 2.03 5.13
N ILE A 22 -8.28 3.03 5.73
CA ILE A 22 -8.61 3.51 7.07
C ILE A 22 -9.66 4.62 6.94
N ILE A 23 -10.81 4.42 7.58
CA ILE A 23 -11.87 5.40 7.73
C ILE A 23 -11.85 5.92 9.17
N PRO A 24 -11.33 7.14 9.41
CA PRO A 24 -11.28 7.71 10.74
C PRO A 24 -12.70 8.09 11.21
N LEU A 25 -13.00 7.79 12.47
CA LEU A 25 -14.24 8.20 13.12
C LEU A 25 -13.89 9.09 14.31
N LYS A 26 -14.64 10.18 14.49
CA LYS A 26 -14.34 11.22 15.50
C LYS A 26 -14.38 10.68 16.94
N ASP A 27 -15.38 9.85 17.23
CA ASP A 27 -15.69 9.36 18.58
C ASP A 27 -15.78 7.83 18.64
N ALA A 28 -15.12 7.14 17.70
CA ALA A 28 -15.11 5.68 17.62
C ALA A 28 -13.77 5.15 17.07
N GLN A 29 -13.57 3.84 17.20
CA GLN A 29 -12.40 3.18 16.59
C GLN A 29 -12.45 3.31 15.06
N PRO A 30 -11.32 3.61 14.38
CA PRO A 30 -11.27 3.63 12.93
C PRO A 30 -11.70 2.30 12.34
N SER A 31 -12.47 2.34 11.27
CA SER A 31 -12.73 1.14 10.46
C SER A 31 -11.56 0.91 9.50
N VAL A 32 -11.10 -0.33 9.42
CA VAL A 32 -10.03 -0.75 8.51
C VAL A 32 -10.60 -1.76 7.54
N LEU A 33 -10.63 -1.41 6.26
CA LEU A 33 -11.05 -2.32 5.19
C LEU A 33 -9.82 -2.80 4.43
N GLY A 34 -9.65 -4.11 4.34
CA GLY A 34 -8.67 -4.72 3.45
C GLY A 34 -9.07 -4.50 2.00
N LEU A 35 -8.13 -4.03 1.18
CA LEU A 35 -8.28 -3.89 -0.26
C LEU A 35 -7.59 -5.06 -0.97
N PRO A 36 -7.84 -5.26 -2.28
CA PRO A 36 -7.05 -6.20 -3.07
C PRO A 36 -5.55 -5.94 -2.87
N LEU A 37 -4.78 -7.02 -2.73
CA LEU A 37 -3.32 -6.92 -2.60
C LEU A 37 -2.74 -6.28 -3.86
N MET A 38 -1.69 -5.48 -3.67
CA MET A 38 -0.89 -4.99 -4.77
C MET A 38 -0.23 -6.17 -5.50
N PRO A 39 -0.04 -6.12 -6.83
CA PRO A 39 0.59 -7.21 -7.57
C PRO A 39 2.02 -7.53 -7.13
N GLN A 40 2.70 -6.55 -6.50
CA GLN A 40 4.06 -6.67 -6.00
C GLN A 40 4.19 -5.91 -4.66
N PRO A 41 4.92 -6.45 -3.67
CA PRO A 41 5.24 -5.75 -2.44
C PRO A 41 6.14 -4.53 -2.69
N ARG A 42 5.93 -3.44 -1.93
CA ARG A 42 6.67 -2.18 -2.16
C ARG A 42 6.96 -1.42 -0.86
N VAL A 43 8.22 -1.03 -0.69
CA VAL A 43 8.68 0.01 0.27
C VAL A 43 9.25 1.21 -0.46
N TRP A 44 9.35 2.35 0.22
CA TRP A 44 9.92 3.59 -0.34
C TRP A 44 9.26 4.08 -1.64
N HIS A 45 8.00 3.73 -1.86
CA HIS A 45 7.20 4.23 -2.98
C HIS A 45 6.55 5.57 -2.64
N THR A 46 6.00 6.23 -3.64
CA THR A 46 5.18 7.45 -3.46
C THR A 46 3.71 7.13 -3.70
N CYS A 47 2.83 7.83 -2.97
CA CYS A 47 1.39 7.74 -3.12
C CYS A 47 0.81 9.12 -3.41
N THR A 48 0.10 9.29 -4.52
CA THR A 48 -0.57 10.53 -4.90
C THR A 48 -2.06 10.29 -5.01
N ALA A 49 -2.86 11.01 -4.23
CA ALA A 49 -4.32 10.97 -4.36
C ALA A 49 -4.74 11.63 -5.69
N LEU A 50 -5.63 10.95 -6.42
CA LEU A 50 -6.23 11.44 -7.66
C LEU A 50 -7.62 12.03 -7.38
N ALA A 51 -8.14 12.80 -8.35
CA ALA A 51 -9.39 13.53 -8.20
C ALA A 51 -10.63 12.63 -8.02
N ASP A 52 -10.57 11.39 -8.52
CA ASP A 52 -11.61 10.38 -8.38
C ASP A 52 -11.55 9.60 -7.05
N GLY A 53 -10.60 9.95 -6.16
CA GLY A 53 -10.40 9.28 -4.88
C GLY A 53 -9.52 8.03 -4.94
N SER A 54 -9.05 7.64 -6.13
CA SER A 54 -8.02 6.62 -6.29
C SER A 54 -6.64 7.15 -5.86
N VAL A 55 -5.66 6.25 -5.72
CA VAL A 55 -4.28 6.63 -5.43
C VAL A 55 -3.35 6.04 -6.48
N LEU A 56 -2.56 6.92 -7.09
CA LEU A 56 -1.44 6.55 -7.93
C LEU A 56 -0.23 6.21 -7.06
N VAL A 57 0.28 5.01 -7.22
CA VAL A 57 1.46 4.48 -6.55
C VAL A 57 2.60 4.39 -7.56
N VAL A 58 3.69 5.10 -7.32
CA VAL A 58 4.85 5.12 -8.24
C VAL A 58 6.13 4.71 -7.51
N GLY A 59 6.89 3.83 -8.16
CA GLY A 59 8.20 3.37 -7.73
C GLY A 59 8.14 2.47 -6.50
N GLY A 60 9.14 2.63 -5.64
CA GLY A 60 9.44 1.75 -4.52
C GLY A 60 10.36 0.59 -4.91
N VAL A 61 10.60 -0.32 -3.98
CA VAL A 61 11.34 -1.56 -4.21
C VAL A 61 10.71 -2.71 -3.44
N ASP A 62 10.88 -3.92 -3.95
CA ASP A 62 10.75 -5.14 -3.14
C ASP A 62 12.14 -5.46 -2.58
N ASP A 63 12.27 -5.39 -1.25
CA ASP A 63 13.50 -5.66 -0.51
C ASP A 63 13.44 -7.00 0.26
N SER A 64 12.40 -7.80 0.04
CA SER A 64 12.16 -9.04 0.79
C SER A 64 13.24 -10.11 0.58
N THR A 65 13.99 -10.02 -0.51
CA THR A 65 15.05 -10.98 -0.86
C THR A 65 16.46 -10.47 -0.56
N GLY A 66 16.59 -9.29 0.08
CA GLY A 66 17.89 -8.64 0.35
C GLY A 66 18.49 -7.91 -0.85
N GLU A 67 18.14 -8.32 -2.07
CA GLU A 67 18.43 -7.59 -3.30
C GLU A 67 17.24 -6.65 -3.64
N PRO A 68 17.46 -5.33 -3.78
CA PRO A 68 16.41 -4.41 -4.20
C PRO A 68 15.94 -4.75 -5.61
N ARG A 69 14.73 -5.29 -5.73
CA ARG A 69 14.08 -5.47 -7.04
C ARG A 69 13.28 -4.22 -7.33
N ALA A 70 13.74 -3.43 -8.29
CA ALA A 70 12.99 -2.26 -8.74
C ALA A 70 11.73 -2.71 -9.50
N PRO A 71 10.52 -2.35 -9.06
CA PRO A 71 9.38 -2.29 -9.94
C PRO A 71 9.50 -1.01 -10.75
N ILE A 72 9.56 -1.12 -12.07
CA ILE A 72 9.61 0.05 -12.96
C ILE A 72 8.18 0.56 -13.24
N GLU A 73 7.16 -0.01 -12.60
CA GLU A 73 5.76 0.17 -12.98
C GLU A 73 4.95 0.97 -11.95
N ALA A 74 4.07 1.82 -12.46
CA ALA A 74 3.06 2.55 -11.70
C ALA A 74 1.79 1.69 -11.52
N LEU A 75 1.14 1.82 -10.37
CA LEU A 75 -0.11 1.13 -10.03
C LEU A 75 -1.15 2.16 -9.59
N VAL A 76 -2.39 2.05 -10.08
CA VAL A 76 -3.53 2.81 -9.53
C VAL A 76 -4.30 1.89 -8.60
N VAL A 77 -4.45 2.31 -7.34
CA VAL A 77 -5.24 1.58 -6.34
C VAL A 77 -6.55 2.32 -6.11
N MET A 78 -7.64 1.61 -6.36
CA MET A 78 -9.00 2.12 -6.19
C MET A 78 -9.51 1.77 -4.79
N PRO A 79 -10.10 2.72 -4.04
CA PRO A 79 -10.90 2.37 -2.87
C PRO A 79 -12.19 1.65 -3.32
N PRO A 80 -12.89 0.95 -2.42
CA PRO A 80 -14.21 0.40 -2.70
C PRO A 80 -15.16 1.54 -3.07
N PRO A 81 -16.19 1.29 -3.93
CA PRO A 81 -17.28 2.24 -4.13
C PRO A 81 -17.85 2.69 -2.78
N ARG A 82 -18.09 3.98 -2.65
CA ARG A 82 -18.75 4.58 -1.49
C ARG A 82 -20.18 4.91 -1.91
N ASP A 83 -21.08 3.98 -1.64
CA ASP A 83 -22.52 4.15 -1.81
C ASP A 83 -23.07 5.20 -0.82
#